data_AF-A0A2K1E7C4-F1
#
_entry.id   AF-A0A2K1E7C4-F1
#
_cell.length_a   1.000
_cell.length_b   1.000
_cell.length_c   1.000
_cell.angle_alpha   90.00
_cell.angle_beta   90.00
_cell.angle_gamma   90.00
#
_symmetry.space_group_name_H-M   'P 1'
#
loop_
_entity.id
_entity.type
_entity.pdbx_description
1 polymer ?
#
loop_
_entity_poly.entity_id
_entity_poly.type
_entity_poly.pdbx_seq_one_letter_code
_entity_poly.pdbx_strand_id
1 'polypeptide(L)'
;MRFLFASGFAALALAACSPTGNTAGGTIGADGLETVATTEPSSSRTVPEAFSSTAWRAIAEDGARYVTEIDPDGTYRDLRNGDPWQTGSWTYSKDEGDKLLCFTPDSENGAERCWRPERMNGDTMRARSGDTEIELTRVEYAPPGEGSEQAG
;
A
#
# COMPACT_ATOMS: atom_id res chain seq x y z
N MET A 1 -20.77 -4.73 -56.53
CA MET A 1 -19.38 -5.16 -56.80
C MET A 1 -18.95 -6.13 -55.71
N ARG A 2 -18.57 -7.36 -56.10
CA ARG A 2 -17.86 -8.33 -55.26
C ARG A 2 -16.38 -7.96 -55.26
N PHE A 3 -15.74 -7.93 -54.11
CA PHE A 3 -14.31 -8.20 -53.99
C PHE A 3 -14.09 -9.20 -52.85
N LEU A 4 -13.82 -10.43 -53.28
CA LEU A 4 -13.20 -11.52 -52.53
C LEU A 4 -11.68 -11.34 -52.64
N PHE A 5 -10.95 -11.39 -51.53
CA PHE A 5 -9.57 -11.90 -51.39
C PHE A 5 -9.34 -12.07 -49.88
N ALA A 6 -9.51 -13.27 -49.31
CA ALA A 6 -8.59 -14.41 -49.29
C ALA A 6 -7.36 -14.21 -48.38
N SER A 7 -7.52 -14.71 -47.15
CA SER A 7 -6.62 -15.55 -46.36
C SER A 7 -5.09 -15.34 -46.40
N GLY A 8 -4.53 -15.09 -45.21
CA GLY A 8 -3.12 -15.30 -44.88
C GLY A 8 -2.93 -15.56 -43.39
N PHE A 9 -3.25 -16.79 -42.95
CA PHE A 9 -2.94 -17.32 -41.62
C PHE A 9 -1.44 -17.66 -41.57
N ALA A 10 -0.71 -17.14 -40.59
CA ALA A 10 0.60 -17.67 -40.20
C ALA A 10 0.78 -17.54 -38.69
N ALA A 11 0.22 -18.52 -37.97
CA ALA A 11 0.56 -18.78 -36.58
C ALA A 11 1.93 -19.46 -36.53
N LEU A 12 2.95 -18.75 -36.04
CA LEU A 12 4.23 -19.36 -35.68
C LEU A 12 4.16 -19.73 -34.19
N ALA A 13 3.75 -20.98 -33.96
CA ALA A 13 3.91 -21.67 -32.69
C ALA A 13 5.42 -21.83 -32.40
N LEU A 14 5.92 -21.13 -31.39
CA LEU A 14 7.23 -21.41 -30.83
C LEU A 14 7.15 -22.69 -30.00
N ALA A 15 8.14 -23.54 -30.23
CA ALA A 15 8.23 -24.92 -29.83
C ALA A 15 8.16 -25.12 -28.31
N ALA A 16 7.43 -26.17 -27.94
CA ALA A 16 7.54 -26.83 -26.65
C ALA A 16 8.94 -27.44 -26.50
N CYS A 17 9.70 -26.98 -25.51
CA CYS A 17 10.82 -27.73 -24.95
C CYS A 17 10.44 -28.20 -23.55
N SER A 18 9.99 -29.45 -23.47
CA SER A 18 9.90 -30.21 -22.23
C SER A 18 11.27 -30.81 -21.94
N PRO A 19 11.86 -30.66 -20.74
CA PRO A 19 12.91 -31.56 -20.31
C PRO A 19 12.28 -32.83 -19.73
N THR A 20 12.26 -33.90 -20.54
CA THR A 20 12.20 -35.28 -20.04
C THR A 20 13.57 -35.62 -19.45
N GLY A 21 13.55 -36.16 -18.23
CA GLY A 21 14.69 -36.19 -17.32
C GLY A 21 15.77 -37.23 -17.59
N ASN A 22 16.81 -37.13 -16.75
CA ASN A 22 17.80 -38.16 -16.53
C ASN A 22 17.85 -38.53 -15.05
N THR A 23 17.72 -39.83 -14.81
CA THR A 23 17.71 -40.55 -13.54
C THR A 23 19.10 -40.64 -12.89
N ALA A 24 19.10 -40.44 -11.57
CA ALA A 24 19.95 -40.97 -10.50
C ALA A 24 21.48 -41.07 -10.67
N GLY A 25 22.18 -40.40 -9.74
CA GLY A 25 23.53 -40.72 -9.30
C GLY A 25 23.74 -40.09 -7.93
N GLY A 26 23.64 -40.87 -6.86
CA GLY A 26 23.73 -40.38 -5.50
C GLY A 26 25.15 -40.04 -5.07
N THR A 27 25.28 -38.95 -4.31
CA THR A 27 26.25 -38.82 -3.22
C THR A 27 25.63 -37.96 -2.13
N ILE A 28 25.69 -38.48 -0.90
CA ILE A 28 25.18 -37.88 0.32
C ILE A 28 26.07 -36.68 0.63
N GLY A 29 25.51 -35.48 0.60
CA GLY A 29 26.17 -34.24 1.01
C GLY A 29 25.22 -33.50 1.93
N ALA A 30 25.50 -33.56 3.22
CA ALA A 30 24.84 -32.74 4.22
C ALA A 30 25.29 -31.30 4.02
N ASP A 31 24.40 -30.46 3.48
CA ASP A 31 24.44 -29.02 3.71
C ASP A 31 22.99 -28.54 3.69
N GLY A 32 22.60 -27.91 4.81
CA GLY A 32 21.22 -27.54 5.08
C GLY A 32 20.73 -26.55 4.03
N LEU A 33 19.90 -27.03 3.11
CA LEU A 33 19.09 -26.16 2.27
C LEU A 33 17.97 -25.62 3.16
N GLU A 34 18.27 -24.51 3.83
CA GLU A 34 17.29 -23.61 4.40
C GLU A 34 16.25 -23.34 3.31
N THR A 35 15.11 -24.01 3.44
CA THR A 35 13.93 -23.68 2.65
C THR A 35 13.57 -22.28 3.09
N VAL A 36 14.02 -21.28 2.33
CA VAL A 36 13.43 -19.94 2.40
C VAL A 36 12.00 -20.13 1.93
N ALA A 37 11.13 -20.45 2.89
CA ALA A 37 9.74 -20.16 2.79
C ALA A 37 9.71 -18.65 2.53
N THR A 38 9.48 -18.26 1.29
CA THR A 38 8.83 -16.99 1.00
C THR A 38 7.52 -17.06 1.75
N THR A 39 7.54 -16.60 2.99
CA THR A 39 6.34 -16.26 3.74
C THR A 39 5.70 -15.15 2.92
N GLU A 40 4.80 -15.50 2.01
CA GLU A 40 3.78 -14.55 1.58
C GLU A 40 3.18 -14.01 2.89
N PRO A 41 3.28 -12.69 3.16
CA PRO A 41 2.68 -12.14 4.36
C PRO A 41 1.20 -12.48 4.26
N SER A 42 0.79 -13.39 5.14
CA SER A 42 -0.60 -13.80 5.27
C SER A 42 -1.40 -12.52 5.40
N SER A 43 -2.22 -12.21 4.39
CA SER A 43 -3.00 -10.99 4.31
C SER A 43 -3.88 -10.95 5.56
N SER A 44 -3.42 -10.24 6.58
CA SER A 44 -4.10 -10.16 7.86
C SER A 44 -5.38 -9.39 7.59
N ARG A 45 -6.52 -10.08 7.57
CA ARG A 45 -7.86 -9.48 7.41
C ARG A 45 -8.29 -8.74 8.68
N THR A 46 -7.35 -8.07 9.33
CA THR A 46 -7.53 -7.37 10.59
C THR A 46 -7.43 -5.87 10.30
N VAL A 47 -8.20 -5.08 11.04
CA VAL A 47 -7.99 -3.63 11.08
C VAL A 47 -6.60 -3.38 11.69
N PRO A 48 -5.77 -2.46 11.17
CA PRO A 48 -4.49 -2.15 11.80
C PRO A 48 -4.66 -1.80 13.29
N GLU A 49 -3.88 -2.46 14.15
CA GLU A 49 -3.96 -2.26 15.62
C GLU A 49 -3.44 -0.87 16.03
N ALA A 50 -2.45 -0.36 15.29
CA ALA A 50 -1.84 0.95 15.48
C ALA A 50 -1.61 1.68 14.15
N PHE A 51 -1.75 3.01 14.20
CA PHE A 51 -1.52 3.92 13.08
C PHE A 51 -0.32 4.84 13.29
N SER A 52 0.21 4.94 14.50
CA SER A 52 1.44 5.69 14.77
C SER A 52 2.62 5.09 13.99
N SER A 53 3.49 5.95 13.47
CA SER A 53 4.66 5.58 12.66
C SER A 53 4.26 4.84 11.38
N THR A 54 3.20 5.30 10.72
CA THR A 54 2.74 4.75 9.44
C THR A 54 2.46 5.86 8.43
N ALA A 55 2.47 5.52 7.15
CA ALA A 55 2.07 6.41 6.08
C ALA A 55 1.07 5.75 5.13
N TRP A 56 0.10 6.54 4.66
CA TRP A 56 -1.01 6.06 3.84
C TRP A 56 -1.25 6.98 2.66
N ARG A 57 -1.33 6.37 1.47
CA ARG A 57 -1.57 7.08 0.22
C ARG A 57 -3.03 6.95 -0.22
N ALA A 58 -3.65 8.07 -0.56
CA ALA A 58 -4.89 8.15 -1.31
C ALA A 58 -4.64 8.76 -2.70
N ILE A 59 -5.45 8.38 -3.69
CA ILE A 59 -5.45 8.98 -5.03
C ILE A 59 -6.82 9.65 -5.21
N ALA A 60 -6.81 10.96 -5.44
CA ALA A 60 -8.04 11.70 -5.73
C ALA A 60 -8.48 11.53 -7.19
N GLU A 61 -9.71 11.93 -7.50
CA GLU A 61 -10.30 11.81 -8.84
C GLU A 61 -9.51 12.61 -9.90
N ASP A 62 -8.87 13.71 -9.51
CA ASP A 62 -7.99 14.53 -10.36
C ASP A 62 -6.60 13.90 -10.57
N GLY A 63 -6.34 12.73 -9.98
CA GLY A 63 -5.06 12.03 -10.02
C GLY A 63 -4.03 12.54 -9.01
N ALA A 64 -4.36 13.54 -8.19
CA ALA A 64 -3.47 14.01 -7.14
C ALA A 64 -3.22 12.91 -6.11
N ARG A 65 -1.95 12.76 -5.71
CA ARG A 65 -1.51 11.79 -4.72
C ARG A 65 -1.41 12.48 -3.38
N TYR A 66 -2.17 12.01 -2.40
CA TYR A 66 -2.06 12.46 -1.03
C TYR A 66 -1.35 11.37 -0.22
N VAL A 67 -0.38 11.74 0.58
CA VAL A 67 0.25 10.83 1.56
C VAL A 67 0.10 11.45 2.92
N THR A 68 -0.55 10.74 3.84
CA THR A 68 -0.66 11.12 5.25
C THR A 68 0.33 10.31 6.06
N GLU A 69 1.32 10.97 6.64
CA GLU A 69 2.26 10.43 7.61
C GLU A 69 1.70 10.67 9.02
N ILE A 70 1.64 9.61 9.83
CA ILE A 70 1.03 9.63 11.17
C ILE A 70 2.15 9.44 12.18
N ASP A 71 2.59 10.53 12.80
CA ASP A 71 3.74 10.55 13.70
C ASP A 71 3.35 10.07 15.11
N PRO A 72 4.26 9.41 15.85
CA PRO A 72 3.96 8.84 17.17
C PRO A 72 3.72 9.88 18.26
N ASP A 73 4.07 11.14 18.03
CA ASP A 73 3.87 12.25 18.96
C ASP A 73 2.46 12.86 18.91
N GLY A 74 1.59 12.36 18.03
CA GLY A 74 0.24 12.88 17.82
C GLY A 74 0.14 13.90 16.68
N THR A 75 1.22 14.14 15.93
CA THR A 75 1.21 14.99 14.73
C THR A 75 0.94 14.15 13.49
N TYR A 76 0.23 14.70 12.51
CA TYR A 76 0.19 14.14 11.16
C TYR A 76 0.73 15.17 10.16
N ARG A 77 1.34 14.67 9.09
CA ARG A 77 1.88 15.48 7.99
C ARG A 77 1.33 14.94 6.69
N ASP A 78 0.71 15.81 5.91
CA ASP A 78 0.21 15.47 4.59
C ASP A 78 1.12 16.03 3.49
N LEU A 79 1.40 15.18 2.51
CA LEU A 79 2.04 15.55 1.27
C LEU A 79 1.01 15.54 0.14
N ARG A 80 1.08 16.51 -0.77
CA ARG A 80 0.35 16.50 -2.04
C ARG A 80 1.34 16.41 -3.18
N ASN A 81 1.31 15.29 -3.91
CA ASN A 81 2.25 14.98 -4.98
C ASN A 81 3.73 14.98 -4.54
N GLY A 82 4.00 14.70 -3.26
CA GLY A 82 5.33 14.69 -2.67
C GLY A 82 5.73 15.99 -1.97
N ASP A 83 5.03 17.09 -2.23
CA ASP A 83 5.30 18.37 -1.57
C ASP A 83 4.54 18.47 -0.24
N PRO A 84 5.14 19.02 0.83
CA PRO A 84 4.43 19.34 2.07
C PRO A 84 3.19 20.19 1.81
N TRP A 85 2.04 19.76 2.33
CA TRP A 85 0.76 20.40 2.04
C TRP A 85 0.05 20.89 3.29
N GLN A 86 -0.12 20.04 4.30
CA GLN A 86 -0.72 20.42 5.58
C GLN A 86 -0.16 19.60 6.74
N THR A 87 -0.36 20.10 7.95
CA THR A 87 0.00 19.42 9.19
C THR A 87 -1.12 19.62 10.20
N GLY A 88 -1.17 18.75 11.21
CA GLY A 88 -2.06 18.94 12.33
C GLY A 88 -1.93 17.85 13.38
N SER A 89 -2.94 17.75 14.23
CA SER A 89 -3.00 16.71 15.26
C SER A 89 -3.82 15.51 14.80
N TRP A 90 -3.44 14.30 15.23
CA TRP A 90 -4.26 13.11 15.08
C TRP A 90 -4.50 12.43 16.43
N THR A 91 -5.61 11.72 16.54
CA THR A 91 -5.95 10.91 17.70
C THR A 91 -6.92 9.80 17.32
N TYR A 92 -7.22 8.91 18.27
CA TYR A 92 -8.36 8.03 18.15
C TYR A 92 -9.60 8.67 18.79
N SER A 93 -10.80 8.38 18.26
CA SER A 93 -12.05 8.80 18.90
C SER A 93 -12.11 8.32 20.34
N LYS A 94 -12.66 9.16 21.22
CA LYS A 94 -12.78 8.88 22.66
C LYS A 94 -14.02 8.06 23.02
N ASP A 95 -14.90 7.81 22.06
CA ASP A 95 -16.15 7.07 22.27
C ASP A 95 -15.88 5.57 22.44
N GLU A 96 -16.70 4.88 23.25
CA GLU A 96 -16.60 3.43 23.52
C GLU A 96 -16.97 2.53 22.31
N GLY A 97 -17.25 3.12 21.15
CA GLY A 97 -17.65 2.44 19.91
C GLY A 97 -16.47 2.04 19.01
N ASP A 98 -16.69 2.13 17.69
CA ASP A 98 -15.63 1.89 16.70
C ASP A 98 -14.48 2.91 16.92
N LYS A 99 -13.24 2.42 17.04
CA LYS A 99 -12.04 3.26 17.17
C LYS A 99 -11.80 4.01 15.84
N LEU A 100 -12.28 5.25 15.75
CA LEU A 100 -12.08 6.12 14.59
C LEU A 100 -10.72 6.78 14.66
N LEU A 101 -10.11 7.02 13.50
CA LEU A 101 -8.89 7.81 13.35
C LEU A 101 -9.27 9.24 13.00
N CYS A 102 -9.05 10.18 13.92
CA CYS A 102 -9.47 11.57 13.79
C CYS A 102 -8.25 12.46 13.51
N PHE A 103 -8.38 13.33 12.50
CA PHE A 103 -7.37 14.29 12.11
C PHE A 103 -7.93 15.72 12.22
N THR A 104 -7.17 16.61 12.82
CA THR A 104 -7.51 18.02 13.01
C THR A 104 -6.39 18.87 12.39
N PRO A 105 -6.60 19.47 11.21
CA PRO A 105 -5.62 20.37 10.60
C PRO A 105 -5.36 21.61 11.45
N ASP A 106 -4.10 22.08 11.49
CA ASP A 106 -3.71 23.28 12.25
C ASP A 106 -4.16 24.60 11.59
N SER A 107 -4.73 24.54 10.39
CA SER A 107 -5.28 25.72 9.72
C SER A 107 -6.38 26.37 10.56
N GLU A 108 -6.52 27.70 10.49
CA GLU A 108 -7.50 28.47 11.27
C GLU A 108 -8.96 27.98 11.08
N ASN A 109 -9.26 27.42 9.91
CA ASN A 109 -10.58 26.85 9.56
C ASN A 109 -10.54 25.30 9.48
N GLY A 110 -9.54 24.68 10.08
CA GLY A 110 -9.34 23.24 10.11
C GLY A 110 -10.45 22.57 10.89
N ALA A 111 -11.28 21.80 10.19
CA ALA A 111 -12.34 21.02 10.83
C ALA A 111 -11.86 19.59 11.02
N GLU A 112 -12.10 19.04 12.21
CA GLU A 112 -11.80 17.63 12.50
C GLU A 112 -12.52 16.70 11.52
N ARG A 113 -11.80 15.65 11.10
CA ARG A 113 -12.32 14.58 10.25
C ARG A 113 -11.93 13.23 10.82
N CYS A 114 -12.94 12.45 11.20
CA CYS A 114 -12.76 11.09 11.70
C CYS A 114 -13.06 10.06 10.62
N TRP A 115 -12.19 9.07 10.51
CA TRP A 115 -12.26 7.97 9.56
C TRP A 115 -12.39 6.65 10.31
N ARG A 116 -13.30 5.80 9.89
CA ARG A 116 -13.37 4.40 10.32
C ARG A 116 -12.52 3.54 9.37
N PRO A 117 -11.37 3.00 9.81
CA PRO A 117 -10.60 2.10 8.98
C PRO A 117 -11.30 0.73 8.87
N GLU A 118 -11.26 0.14 7.70
CA GLU A 118 -11.72 -1.23 7.47
C GLU A 118 -10.55 -2.22 7.57
N ARG A 119 -10.81 -3.50 7.26
CA ARG A 119 -9.79 -4.55 7.27
C ARG A 119 -8.79 -4.35 6.14
N MET A 120 -7.54 -4.73 6.38
CA MET A 120 -6.52 -4.76 5.33
C MET A 120 -6.83 -5.81 4.27
N ASN A 121 -6.45 -5.49 3.02
CA ASN A 121 -6.38 -6.37 1.87
C ASN A 121 -5.02 -6.16 1.20
N GLY A 122 -4.05 -7.02 1.53
CA GLY A 122 -2.64 -6.77 1.21
C GLY A 122 -2.17 -5.46 1.84
N ASP A 123 -1.61 -4.57 1.02
CA ASP A 123 -1.17 -3.24 1.46
C ASP A 123 -2.27 -2.17 1.40
N THR A 124 -3.49 -2.55 1.03
CA THR A 124 -4.61 -1.60 0.90
C THR A 124 -5.63 -1.75 2.01
N MET A 125 -6.33 -0.68 2.34
CA MET A 125 -7.55 -0.71 3.15
C MET A 125 -8.52 0.36 2.69
N ARG A 126 -9.80 0.20 3.03
CA ARG A 126 -10.79 1.27 2.88
C ARG A 126 -10.92 2.02 4.20
N ALA A 127 -11.24 3.30 4.12
CA ALA A 127 -11.61 4.12 5.27
C ALA A 127 -12.87 4.94 4.96
N ARG A 128 -13.80 5.04 5.91
CA ARG A 128 -15.08 5.73 5.73
C ARG A 128 -15.24 6.91 6.68
N SER A 129 -15.78 8.02 6.19
CA SER A 129 -16.24 9.16 6.99
C SER A 129 -17.60 9.63 6.47
N GLY A 130 -18.67 9.40 7.26
CA GLY A 130 -20.05 9.59 6.79
C GLY A 130 -20.33 8.75 5.54
N ASP A 131 -20.78 9.40 4.47
CA ASP A 131 -21.03 8.78 3.16
C ASP A 131 -19.78 8.74 2.25
N THR A 132 -18.67 9.35 2.69
CA THR A 132 -17.42 9.37 1.94
C THR A 132 -16.59 8.14 2.26
N GLU A 133 -16.00 7.54 1.24
CA GLU A 133 -15.10 6.42 1.38
C GLU A 133 -13.89 6.58 0.48
N ILE A 134 -12.72 6.21 1.02
CA ILE A 134 -11.45 6.28 0.31
C ILE A 134 -10.73 4.94 0.41
N GLU A 135 -9.96 4.62 -0.63
CA GLU A 135 -8.95 3.57 -0.58
C GLU A 135 -7.61 4.16 -0.16
N LEU A 136 -6.96 3.50 0.78
CA LEU A 136 -5.66 3.85 1.33
C LEU A 136 -4.68 2.73 1.00
N THR A 137 -3.57 3.06 0.35
CA THR A 137 -2.42 2.14 0.21
C THR A 137 -1.38 2.47 1.27
N ARG A 138 -0.91 1.47 2.02
CA ARG A 138 0.24 1.61 2.92
C ARG A 138 1.47 1.95 2.09
N VAL A 139 2.20 2.96 2.52
CA VAL A 139 3.48 3.36 1.93
C VAL A 139 4.54 3.45 3.02
N GLU A 140 5.80 3.59 2.61
CA GLU A 140 6.91 3.79 3.53
C GLU A 140 6.70 5.10 4.32
N TYR A 141 6.90 5.03 5.63
CA TYR A 141 6.81 6.16 6.54
C TYR A 141 8.19 6.81 6.68
N ALA A 142 8.28 8.14 6.50
CA ALA A 142 9.49 8.90 6.75
C ALA A 142 9.39 9.63 8.10
N PRO A 143 10.22 9.29 9.11
CA PRO A 143 10.23 10.01 10.37
C PRO A 143 10.64 11.49 10.21
N PRO A 144 10.10 12.40 11.04
CA PRO A 144 10.50 13.79 11.00
C PRO A 144 11.99 13.93 11.33
N GLY A 145 12.73 14.69 10.52
CA GLY A 145 14.15 14.99 10.74
C GLY A 145 15.16 14.08 10.03
N GLU A 146 14.73 12.97 9.42
CA GLU A 146 15.65 12.10 8.65
C GLU A 146 15.86 12.56 7.18
N GLY A 147 15.31 13.72 6.82
CA GLY A 147 15.29 14.24 5.44
C GLY A 147 15.93 15.62 5.28
N SER A 148 17.13 15.88 5.81
CA SER A 148 17.91 17.10 5.51
C SER A 148 19.40 16.99 5.88
N GLU A 149 20.07 15.85 5.70
CA GLU A 149 21.52 15.77 5.94
C GLU A 149 22.24 14.90 4.90
N GLN A 150 22.07 15.21 3.60
CA GLN A 150 23.01 14.82 2.55
C GLN A 150 23.07 15.89 1.45
N ALA A 151 23.77 16.98 1.74
CA ALA A 151 24.42 17.82 0.74
C ALA A 151 25.69 18.39 1.41
N GLY A 152 26.73 17.55 1.45
CA GLY A 152 28.10 17.96 1.77
C GLY A 152 28.81 18.53 0.55
#